data_AF-A0A1C0SPH4-F1
#
_entry.id   AF-A0A1C0SPH4-F1
#
_cell.length_a   1.000
_cell.length_b   1.000
_cell.length_c   1.000
_cell.angle_alpha   90.00
_cell.angle_beta   90.00
_cell.angle_gamma   90.00
#
_symmetry.space_group_name_H-M   'P 1'
#
loop_
_entity.id
_entity.type
_entity.pdbx_description
1 polymer ?
#
loop_
_entity_poly.entity_id
_entity_poly.type
_entity_poly.pdbx_seq_one_letter_code
_entity_poly.pdbx_strand_id
1 'polypeptide(L)' 'MTARADIHPCFTCPLPDCDDNSDLCPLRQTIREYARLSYHGAEVPDELRRRYSISHFELNGWRQKSRAMGGEE' A
#
# COMPACT_ATOMS: atom_id res chain seq x y z
N MET A 1 -0.58 20.65 13.12
CA MET A 1 -1.94 20.12 12.86
C MET A 1 -2.09 19.91 11.37
N THR A 2 -1.95 18.67 10.89
CA THR A 2 -2.64 18.10 9.71
C THR A 2 -2.27 16.62 9.65
N ALA A 3 -2.79 15.86 10.61
CA ALA A 3 -3.09 14.47 10.32
C ALA A 3 -4.15 14.49 9.20
N ARG A 4 -3.71 14.44 7.92
CA ARG A 4 -4.52 14.02 6.77
C ARG A 4 -3.72 13.36 5.64
N ALA A 5 -3.20 12.17 5.93
CA ALA A 5 -3.13 11.06 4.96
C ALA A 5 -4.52 10.37 4.87
N ASP A 6 -5.58 11.18 4.83
CA ASP A 6 -6.94 10.84 5.27
C ASP A 6 -7.63 9.93 4.24
N ILE A 7 -7.89 8.66 4.49
CA ILE A 7 -7.93 7.89 5.72
C ILE A 7 -7.40 6.50 5.30
N HIS A 8 -6.54 5.85 6.09
CA HIS A 8 -5.84 4.60 5.70
C HIS A 8 -6.42 3.28 6.32
N PRO A 9 -7.50 2.66 5.80
CA PRO A 9 -8.00 1.31 6.13
C PRO A 9 -7.99 0.21 5.03
N CYS A 10 -6.82 -0.23 4.49
CA CYS A 10 -6.61 -0.79 3.15
C CYS A 10 -7.88 -0.94 2.38
N PHE A 11 -8.34 0.15 1.75
CA PHE A 11 -8.30 1.55 2.22
C PHE A 11 -9.74 2.05 2.54
N THR A 12 -10.64 1.07 2.80
CA THR A 12 -11.79 0.95 3.75
C THR A 12 -12.42 -0.46 3.60
N CYS A 13 -11.60 -1.52 3.71
CA CYS A 13 -11.88 -2.90 3.24
C CYS A 13 -13.20 -3.58 3.73
N PRO A 14 -13.93 -4.32 2.87
CA PRO A 14 -15.00 -5.25 3.30
C PRO A 14 -14.67 -6.74 3.07
N LEU A 15 -13.43 -7.11 2.74
CA LEU A 15 -13.07 -8.51 2.48
C LEU A 15 -13.29 -9.37 3.75
N PRO A 16 -14.04 -10.49 3.68
CA PRO A 16 -14.33 -11.32 4.85
C PRO A 16 -13.07 -11.99 5.42
N ASP A 17 -12.10 -12.26 4.54
CA ASP A 17 -10.76 -12.72 4.87
C ASP A 17 -9.80 -11.78 4.14
N CYS A 18 -9.09 -10.93 4.89
CA CYS A 18 -8.22 -9.90 4.33
C CYS A 18 -7.04 -10.54 3.57
N ASP A 19 -7.24 -10.89 2.30
CA ASP A 19 -6.22 -11.49 1.44
C ASP A 19 -5.41 -10.40 0.71
N ASP A 20 -4.18 -10.15 1.17
CA ASP A 20 -3.27 -9.16 0.58
C ASP A 20 -2.71 -9.59 -0.79
N ASN A 21 -2.87 -10.87 -1.14
CA ASN A 21 -2.46 -11.44 -2.41
C ASN A 21 -3.50 -11.27 -3.52
N SER A 22 -4.74 -10.99 -3.14
CA SER A 22 -5.85 -10.81 -4.07
C SER A 22 -5.62 -9.62 -4.98
N ASP A 23 -5.93 -9.81 -6.26
CA ASP A 23 -5.94 -8.75 -7.27
C ASP A 23 -6.92 -7.62 -6.93
N LEU A 24 -7.91 -7.89 -6.09
CA LEU A 24 -8.90 -6.93 -5.63
C LEU A 24 -8.41 -6.07 -4.45
N CYS A 25 -7.25 -6.39 -3.87
CA CYS A 25 -6.68 -5.62 -2.77
C CYS A 25 -6.40 -4.17 -3.19
N PRO A 26 -6.99 -3.16 -2.50
CA PRO A 26 -6.77 -1.75 -2.81
C PRO A 26 -5.28 -1.32 -2.80
N LEU A 27 -4.43 -1.98 -2.01
CA LEU A 27 -2.96 -1.74 -2.02
C LEU A 27 -2.38 -2.06 -3.39
N ARG A 28 -2.68 -3.25 -3.90
CA ARG A 28 -2.14 -3.75 -5.17
C ARG A 28 -2.66 -2.94 -6.34
N GLN A 29 -3.94 -2.56 -6.31
CA GLN A 29 -4.52 -1.68 -7.32
C GLN A 29 -3.78 -0.34 -7.39
N THR A 30 -3.51 0.28 -6.23
CA THR A 30 -2.75 1.53 -6.16
C THR A 30 -1.34 1.40 -6.74
N ILE A 31 -0.64 0.30 -6.43
CA ILE A 31 0.71 0.05 -6.97
C ILE A 31 0.68 -0.13 -8.50
N ARG A 32 -0.30 -0.86 -9.03
CA ARG A 32 -0.46 -1.06 -10.48
C ARG A 32 -0.76 0.24 -11.20
N GLU A 33 -1.65 1.06 -10.65
CA GLU A 33 -1.99 2.38 -11.20
C GLU A 33 -0.75 3.27 -11.29
N TYR A 34 0.02 3.35 -10.20
CA TYR A 34 1.26 4.11 -10.16
C TYR A 34 2.28 3.59 -11.20
N ALA A 35 2.50 2.27 -11.23
CA ALA A 35 3.45 1.65 -12.15
C ALA A 35 3.06 1.88 -13.62
N ARG A 36 1.76 1.79 -13.94
CA ARG A 36 1.23 2.07 -15.27
C ARG A 36 1.51 3.52 -15.69
N LEU A 37 1.15 4.50 -14.86
CA LEU A 37 1.37 5.91 -15.19
C LEU A 37 2.87 6.21 -15.33
N SER A 38 3.69 5.69 -14.42
CA SER A 38 5.14 5.84 -14.49
C SER A 38 5.73 5.20 -15.74
N TYR A 39 5.28 4.01 -16.13
CA TYR A 39 5.77 3.30 -17.32
C TYR A 39 5.43 4.06 -18.61
N HIS A 40 4.24 4.65 -18.68
CA HIS A 40 3.83 5.46 -19.82
C HIS A 40 4.38 6.91 -19.78
N GLY A 41 5.18 7.27 -18.77
CA GLY A 41 5.71 8.62 -18.61
C GLY A 41 4.62 9.69 -18.38
N ALA A 42 3.44 9.27 -17.91
CA ALA A 42 2.33 10.17 -17.62
C ALA A 42 2.53 10.88 -16.28
N GLU A 43 1.89 12.04 -16.12
CA GLU A 43 1.93 12.77 -14.86
C GLU A 43 1.26 11.96 -13.74
N VAL A 44 2.00 11.74 -12.65
CA VAL A 44 1.51 11.02 -11.49
C VAL A 44 0.98 12.04 -10.48
N PRO A 45 -0.33 12.03 -10.17
CA PRO A 45 -0.90 12.98 -9.23
C PRO A 45 -0.32 12.79 -7.82
N ASP A 46 -0.19 13.89 -7.11
CA ASP A 46 0.45 13.91 -5.78
C ASP A 46 -0.29 13.03 -4.76
N GLU A 47 -1.62 12.94 -4.91
CA GLU A 47 -2.44 12.03 -4.11
C GLU A 47 -2.09 10.55 -4.34
N LEU A 48 -1.88 10.14 -5.60
CA LEU A 48 -1.50 8.76 -5.92
C LEU A 48 -0.09 8.44 -5.43
N ARG A 49 0.83 9.40 -5.49
CA ARG A 49 2.17 9.26 -4.89
C ARG A 49 2.09 8.99 -3.38
N ARG A 50 1.24 9.76 -2.67
CA ARG A 50 1.01 9.54 -1.23
C ARG A 50 0.43 8.15 -0.97
N ARG A 51 -0.61 7.72 -1.71
CA ARG A 51 -1.21 6.38 -1.54
C ARG A 51 -0.26 5.23 -1.89
N TYR A 52 0.56 5.40 -2.93
CA TYR A 52 1.59 4.44 -3.33
C TYR A 52 2.61 4.23 -2.22
N SER A 53 3.11 5.32 -1.62
CA SER A 53 4.08 5.25 -0.53
C SER A 53 3.57 4.39 0.62
N ILE A 54 2.31 4.55 1.00
CA ILE A 54 1.76 3.77 2.10
C ILE A 54 1.39 2.33 1.68
N SER A 55 0.91 2.11 0.45
CA SER A 55 0.66 0.75 -0.07
C SER A 55 1.94 -0.09 -0.13
N HIS A 56 3.04 0.54 -0.55
CA HIS A 56 4.36 -0.07 -0.54
C HIS A 56 4.84 -0.37 0.89
N PHE A 57 4.59 0.55 1.82
CA PHE A 57 4.91 0.33 3.24
C PHE A 57 4.11 -0.82 3.86
N GLU A 58 2.81 -0.93 3.61
CA GLU A 58 1.99 -2.01 4.20
C GLU A 58 2.33 -3.39 3.63
N LEU A 59 2.49 -3.54 2.31
CA LEU A 59 2.82 -4.85 1.72
C LEU A 59 4.24 -5.33 2.05
N ASN A 60 5.20 -4.42 2.18
CA ASN A 60 6.62 -4.77 2.35
C ASN A 60 7.17 -4.50 3.76
N GLY A 61 6.55 -3.61 4.53
CA GLY A 61 6.99 -3.20 5.87
C GLY A 61 6.76 -4.27 6.95
N TRP A 62 5.66 -5.03 6.86
CA TRP A 62 5.40 -6.14 7.79
C TRP A 62 6.40 -7.30 7.62
N ARG A 63 6.83 -7.58 6.38
CA ARG A 63 7.88 -8.59 6.10
C ARG A 63 9.23 -8.25 6.76
N GLN A 64 9.50 -6.98 7.03
CA GLN A 64 10.72 -6.56 7.75
C GLN A 64 10.55 -6.63 9.26
N LYS A 65 9.37 -6.30 9.81
CA LYS A 65 9.10 -6.47 11.26
C LYS A 65 9.08 -7.92 11.71
N SER A 66 8.55 -8.85 10.91
CA SER A 66 8.59 -10.29 11.22
C SER A 66 10.01 -10.87 11.17
N ARG A 67 10.95 -10.23 10.46
CA ARG A 67 12.38 -10.60 10.50
C ARG A 67 13.14 -9.94 11.66
N ALA A 68 12.67 -8.82 12.17
CA ALA A 68 13.28 -8.11 13.29
C ALA A 68 12.83 -8.63 14.68
N MET A 69 11.71 -9.36 14.77
CA MET A 69 11.22 -10.02 16.01
C MET A 69 11.24 -11.56 15.94
N GLY A 70 12.18 -12.13 15.17
CA GLY A 70 12.42 -13.57 15.09
C GLY A 70 13.85 -13.95 15.52
N GLY A 71 14.42 -13.17 16.46
CA GLY A 71 15.78 -13.34 16.95
C GLY A 71 15.84 -13.41 18.47
N GLU A 72 14.97 -14.21 19.09
CA GLU A 72 15.08 -14.62 20.49
C GLU A 72 14.56 -16.06 20.63
N GLU A 73 15.38 -17.05 20.24
CA GLU A 73 15.43 -18.38 20.86
C GLU A 73 16.89 -18.88 20.86
#